data_AF-A0A965MW54-F1
#
_entry.id   AF-A0A965MW54-F1
#
_cell.length_a   1.000
_cell.length_b   1.000
_cell.length_c   1.000
_cell.angle_alpha   90.00
_cell.angle_beta   90.00
_cell.angle_gamma   90.00
#
_symmetry.space_group_name_H-M   'P 1'
#
loop_
_entity.id
_entity.type
_entity.pdbx_description
1 polymer ?
#
loop_
_entity_poly.entity_id
_entity_poly.type
_entity_poly.pdbx_seq_one_letter_code
_entity_poly.pdbx_strand_id
1 'polypeptide(L)'
;MLSALLAIGWEPEIRGYIVVLIMIGVLIGGSYMLIGSNLGARLGFLVTATALAGWMMSMAVIWAVYGIGLKGPDATWKPAEPITIVRGAAKLNLAEVLEVAPKVEGKTPAEASEIASKELQAEGWRLLEESDPQRGQAVASADKIIQVETEEFKLGEYQT
;
A
#
# COMPACT_ATOMS: atom_id res chain seq x y z
N MET A 1 -7.68 37.77 36.53
CA MET A 1 -6.32 37.37 36.11
C MET A 1 -6.20 35.87 35.85
N LEU A 2 -6.84 34.99 36.64
CA LEU A 2 -6.93 33.56 36.34
C LEU A 2 -7.70 33.22 35.04
N SER A 3 -8.67 34.06 34.67
CA SER A 3 -9.48 33.94 33.46
C SER A 3 -8.72 34.19 32.15
N ALA A 4 -7.58 34.88 32.18
CA ALA A 4 -6.73 35.08 30.99
C ALA A 4 -5.85 33.85 30.69
N LEU A 5 -5.55 33.02 31.70
CA LEU A 5 -4.84 31.75 31.53
C LEU A 5 -5.72 30.66 30.90
N LEU A 6 -7.03 30.72 31.13
CA LEU A 6 -8.03 29.83 30.50
C LEU A 6 -8.43 30.27 29.09
N ALA A 7 -8.04 31.48 28.66
CA ALA A 7 -8.31 32.01 27.32
C ALA A 7 -7.31 31.54 26.25
N ILE A 8 -6.27 30.79 26.63
CA ILE A 8 -5.46 30.02 25.68
C ILE A 8 -6.18 28.69 25.45
N GLY A 9 -7.35 28.77 24.81
CA GLY A 9 -7.98 27.61 24.20
C GLY A 9 -7.04 27.07 23.13
N TRP A 10 -6.82 25.75 23.12
CA TRP A 10 -6.13 25.12 22.01
C TRP A 10 -7.10 25.10 20.80
N GLU A 11 -7.05 26.17 20.03
CA GLU A 11 -7.82 26.35 18.79
C GLU A 11 -6.86 26.31 17.59
N PRO A 12 -6.51 25.11 17.09
CA PRO A 12 -5.49 24.95 16.05
C PRO A 12 -5.86 25.66 14.74
N GLU A 13 -7.16 25.80 14.47
CA GLU A 13 -7.69 26.46 13.28
C GLU A 13 -7.42 27.97 13.31
N ILE A 14 -7.82 28.66 14.40
CA ILE A 14 -7.60 30.11 14.55
C ILE A 14 -6.09 30.41 14.58
N ARG A 15 -5.31 29.59 15.30
CA ARG A 15 -3.86 29.71 15.30
C ARG A 15 -3.28 29.56 13.89
N GLY A 16 -3.76 28.59 13.12
CA GLY A 16 -3.36 28.37 11.73
C GLY A 16 -3.60 29.62 10.87
N TYR A 17 -4.81 30.19 10.91
CA TYR A 17 -5.13 31.40 10.17
C TYR A 17 -4.24 32.59 10.57
N ILE A 18 -4.06 32.82 11.87
CA ILE A 18 -3.22 33.92 12.38
C ILE A 18 -1.77 33.75 11.92
N VAL A 19 -1.21 32.53 11.98
CA VAL A 19 0.16 32.27 11.54
C VAL A 19 0.32 32.57 10.05
N VAL A 20 -0.63 32.17 9.20
CA VAL A 20 -0.59 32.47 7.75
C VAL A 20 -0.66 33.98 7.50
N LEU A 21 -1.53 34.70 8.21
CA LEU A 21 -1.65 36.16 8.08
C LEU A 21 -0.36 36.87 8.53
N ILE A 22 0.24 36.45 9.63
CA ILE A 22 1.52 36.98 10.11
C ILE A 22 2.63 36.69 9.09
N MET A 23 2.68 35.49 8.52
CA MET A 23 3.65 35.13 7.48
C MET A 23 3.52 36.06 6.26
N ILE A 24 2.31 36.31 5.76
CA ILE A 24 2.09 37.22 4.63
C ILE A 24 2.53 38.65 5.01
N GLY A 25 2.14 39.14 6.18
CA GLY A 25 2.45 40.49 6.63
C GLY A 25 3.95 40.71 6.84
N VAL A 26 4.64 39.77 7.49
CA VAL A 26 6.07 39.90 7.82
C VAL A 26 6.95 39.57 6.61
N LEU A 27 6.74 38.42 5.97
CA LEU A 27 7.63 37.95 4.90
C LEU A 27 7.43 38.75 3.61
N ILE A 28 6.19 38.87 3.13
CA ILE A 28 5.90 39.57 1.87
C ILE A 28 5.77 41.07 2.14
N GLY A 29 4.93 41.45 3.09
CA GLY A 29 4.68 42.85 3.43
C GLY A 29 5.91 43.57 3.96
N GLY A 30 6.68 42.95 4.86
CA GLY A 30 7.91 43.52 5.40
C GLY A 30 8.98 43.72 4.32
N SER A 31 9.19 42.72 3.46
CA SER A 31 10.11 42.83 2.32
C SER A 31 9.69 43.95 1.36
N TYR A 32 8.39 44.05 1.07
CA TYR A 32 7.85 45.13 0.23
C TYR A 32 8.04 46.51 0.86
N MET A 33 7.80 46.69 2.16
CA MET A 33 7.99 47.98 2.83
C MET A 33 9.45 48.44 2.78
N LEU A 34 10.39 47.50 2.94
CA LEU A 34 11.82 47.79 2.90
C LEU A 34 12.28 48.17 1.49
N ILE A 35 11.84 47.43 0.47
CA ILE A 35 12.26 47.69 -0.92
C ILE A 35 11.49 48.89 -1.50
N GLY A 36 10.20 49.00 -1.21
CA GLY A 36 9.31 50.05 -1.69
C GLY A 36 9.65 51.44 -1.16
N SER A 37 10.18 51.55 0.06
CA SER A 37 10.69 52.81 0.61
C SER A 37 11.96 53.31 -0.08
N ASN A 38 12.76 52.40 -0.67
CA ASN A 38 14.00 52.74 -1.35
C ASN A 38 13.85 52.88 -2.88
N LEU A 39 12.98 52.10 -3.51
CA LEU A 39 12.84 52.00 -4.97
C LEU A 39 11.50 52.58 -5.49
N GLY A 40 10.61 52.99 -4.60
CA GLY A 40 9.26 53.43 -4.93
C GLY A 40 8.25 52.29 -5.08
N ALA A 41 6.96 52.61 -4.96
CA ALA A 41 5.90 51.61 -4.80
C ALA A 41 5.76 50.62 -5.98
N ARG A 42 5.87 51.10 -7.22
CA ARG A 42 5.71 50.26 -8.43
C ARG A 42 6.90 49.32 -8.62
N LEU A 43 8.12 49.86 -8.58
CA LEU A 43 9.34 49.08 -8.76
C LEU A 43 9.55 48.13 -7.58
N GLY A 44 9.31 48.58 -6.35
CA GLY A 44 9.39 47.74 -5.17
C GLY A 44 8.41 46.56 -5.18
N PHE A 45 7.23 46.74 -5.76
CA PHE A 45 6.26 45.64 -5.91
C PHE A 45 6.78 44.57 -6.86
N LEU A 46 7.25 44.97 -8.05
CA LEU A 46 7.78 44.05 -9.05
C LEU A 46 8.99 43.27 -8.53
N VAL A 47 9.90 43.95 -7.82
CA VAL A 47 11.08 43.31 -7.23
C VAL A 47 10.68 42.31 -6.14
N THR A 48 9.75 42.69 -5.25
CA THR A 48 9.28 41.79 -4.19
C THR A 48 8.56 40.57 -4.76
N ALA A 49 7.71 40.75 -5.77
CA ALA A 49 7.02 39.66 -6.46
C ALA A 49 8.01 38.71 -7.16
N THR A 50 9.04 39.26 -7.81
CA THR A 50 10.11 38.47 -8.44
C THR A 50 10.90 37.67 -7.41
N ALA A 51 11.21 38.27 -6.25
CA ALA A 51 11.90 37.58 -5.16
C ALA A 51 11.05 36.43 -4.59
N LEU A 52 9.74 36.65 -4.39
CA LEU A 52 8.81 35.61 -3.95
C LEU A 52 8.74 34.46 -4.98
N ALA A 53 8.64 34.77 -6.26
CA ALA A 53 8.64 33.78 -7.33
C ALA A 53 9.94 32.96 -7.35
N GLY A 54 11.10 33.62 -7.21
CA GLY A 54 12.40 32.95 -7.11
C GLY A 54 12.52 32.04 -5.89
N TRP A 55 11.97 32.46 -4.75
CA TRP A 55 11.91 31.63 -3.54
C TRP A 55 11.02 30.39 -3.73
N MET A 56 9.82 30.57 -4.30
CA MET A 56 8.93 29.45 -4.63
C MET A 56 9.58 28.47 -5.61
N MET A 57 10.26 28.99 -6.64
CA MET A 57 11.01 28.18 -7.60
C MET A 57 12.15 27.41 -6.93
N SER A 58 12.88 28.04 -6.00
CA SER A 58 13.96 27.38 -5.25
C SER A 58 13.42 26.21 -4.42
N MET A 59 12.29 26.41 -3.74
CA MET A 59 11.61 25.32 -3.00
C MET A 59 11.17 24.20 -3.93
N ALA A 60 10.60 24.52 -5.09
CA ALA A 60 10.19 23.52 -6.07
C ALA A 60 11.38 22.72 -6.61
N VAL A 61 12.51 23.38 -6.89
CA VAL A 61 13.75 22.71 -7.35
C VAL A 61 14.33 21.81 -6.26
N ILE A 62 14.45 22.31 -5.03
CA ILE A 62 14.93 21.51 -3.89
C ILE A 62 14.04 20.27 -3.72
N TRP A 63 12.72 20.44 -3.79
CA TRP A 63 11.79 19.33 -3.65
C TRP A 63 11.85 18.35 -4.83
N ALA A 64 12.03 18.85 -6.06
CA ALA A 64 12.19 18.01 -7.25
C ALA A 64 13.49 17.18 -7.23
N VAL A 65 14.57 17.72 -6.66
CA VAL A 65 15.88 17.04 -6.58
C VAL A 65 15.93 16.06 -5.42
N TYR A 66 15.46 16.45 -4.23
CA TYR A 66 15.57 15.62 -3.03
C TYR A 66 14.38 14.68 -2.81
N GLY A 67 13.27 14.87 -3.54
CA GLY A 67 12.12 13.98 -3.47
C GLY A 67 11.39 13.99 -2.12
N ILE A 68 10.42 13.09 -1.99
CA ILE A 68 9.38 13.05 -0.94
C ILE A 68 9.97 12.55 0.39
N GLY A 69 10.72 13.39 1.11
CA GLY A 69 11.11 13.19 2.52
C GLY A 69 11.63 11.79 2.87
N LEU A 70 11.48 11.40 4.15
CA LEU A 70 11.73 10.02 4.60
C LEU A 70 10.64 9.10 4.03
N LYS A 71 10.90 8.53 2.85
CA LYS A 71 10.10 7.43 2.33
C LYS A 71 10.41 6.18 3.18
N GLY A 72 9.39 5.57 3.75
CA GLY A 72 9.52 4.25 4.36
C GLY A 72 10.00 3.22 3.32
N PRO A 73 10.44 2.02 3.76
CA PRO A 73 10.79 0.95 2.84
C PRO A 73 9.66 0.72 1.84
N ASP A 74 9.99 0.56 0.56
CA ASP A 74 9.00 0.23 -0.46
C ASP A 74 8.23 -1.04 -0.07
N ALA A 75 6.95 -1.09 -0.42
CA ALA A 75 6.13 -2.28 -0.18
C ALA A 75 6.78 -3.48 -0.90
N THR A 76 7.22 -4.47 -0.13
CA THR A 76 7.81 -5.71 -0.65
C THR A 76 6.92 -6.87 -0.24
N TRP A 77 6.58 -7.72 -1.20
CA TRP A 77 5.87 -8.96 -0.90
C TRP A 77 6.84 -9.91 -0.21
N LYS A 78 6.51 -10.30 1.02
CA LYS A 78 7.25 -11.31 1.78
C LYS A 78 6.39 -12.57 1.85
N PRO A 79 6.95 -13.76 1.57
CA PRO A 79 6.25 -15.01 1.82
C PRO A 79 5.81 -15.06 3.29
N ALA A 80 4.56 -15.47 3.54
CA ALA A 80 4.08 -15.69 4.89
C ALA A 80 4.78 -16.93 5.47
N GLU A 81 5.63 -16.74 6.47
CA GLU A 81 6.10 -17.87 7.29
C GLU A 81 4.91 -18.39 8.11
N PRO A 82 4.67 -19.72 8.17
CA PRO A 82 5.62 -20.79 7.87
C PRO A 82 5.40 -21.58 6.56
N ILE A 83 4.47 -21.20 5.66
CA ILE A 83 4.13 -22.07 4.51
C ILE A 83 3.87 -21.26 3.22
N THR A 84 4.79 -21.34 2.26
CA THR A 84 4.66 -20.74 0.93
C THR A 84 3.89 -21.61 -0.06
N ILE A 85 3.87 -22.94 0.13
CA ILE A 85 3.17 -23.89 -0.76
C ILE A 85 2.48 -24.97 0.10
N VAL A 86 1.16 -25.06 -0.01
CA VAL A 86 0.33 -26.03 0.73
C VAL A 86 0.23 -27.30 -0.09
N ARG A 87 0.99 -28.32 0.31
CA ARG A 87 1.18 -29.58 -0.45
C ARG A 87 0.34 -30.75 0.04
N GLY A 88 -0.43 -30.56 1.11
CA GLY A 88 -1.21 -31.64 1.72
C GLY A 88 -2.57 -31.14 2.16
N ALA A 89 -3.59 -31.98 1.94
CA ALA A 89 -4.97 -31.68 2.32
C ALA A 89 -5.10 -31.27 3.79
N ALA A 90 -4.33 -31.91 4.70
CA ALA A 90 -4.32 -31.59 6.13
C ALA A 90 -3.95 -30.12 6.46
N LYS A 91 -3.28 -29.42 5.54
CA LYS A 91 -2.79 -28.04 5.74
C LYS A 91 -3.62 -27.00 5.00
N LEU A 92 -4.72 -27.40 4.34
CA LEU A 92 -5.62 -26.47 3.64
C LEU A 92 -6.28 -25.48 4.61
N ASN A 93 -6.44 -25.84 5.88
CA ASN A 93 -6.94 -24.92 6.90
C ASN A 93 -5.94 -23.81 7.26
N LEU A 94 -4.64 -24.11 7.23
CA LEU A 94 -3.58 -23.12 7.45
C LEU A 94 -3.47 -22.12 6.30
N ALA A 95 -4.01 -22.49 5.14
CA ALA A 95 -4.09 -21.65 3.95
C ALA A 95 -5.40 -20.85 3.87
N GLU A 96 -6.27 -20.95 4.88
CA GLU A 96 -7.64 -20.39 4.89
C GLU A 96 -8.49 -20.84 3.69
N VAL A 97 -8.15 -21.98 3.08
CA VAL A 97 -8.93 -22.58 1.99
C VAL A 97 -10.08 -23.43 2.53
N LEU A 98 -9.86 -24.06 3.70
CA LEU A 98 -10.87 -24.79 4.46
C LEU A 98 -10.99 -24.21 5.89
N GLU A 99 -12.18 -24.15 6.44
CA GLU A 99 -12.38 -23.81 7.86
C GLU A 99 -12.01 -24.98 8.76
N VAL A 100 -12.22 -26.22 8.32
CA VAL A 100 -11.91 -27.44 9.07
C VAL A 100 -10.84 -28.27 8.38
N ALA A 101 -9.81 -28.66 9.14
CA ALA A 101 -8.75 -29.53 8.61
C ALA A 101 -9.30 -30.91 8.23
N PRO A 102 -9.13 -31.38 6.98
CA PRO A 102 -9.60 -32.70 6.58
C PRO A 102 -8.79 -33.79 7.26
N LYS A 103 -9.46 -34.82 7.77
CA LYS A 103 -8.84 -35.95 8.49
C LYS A 103 -8.17 -36.92 7.51
N VAL A 104 -6.92 -36.62 7.14
CA VAL A 104 -6.15 -37.39 6.15
C VAL A 104 -4.95 -38.17 6.71
N GLU A 105 -4.83 -38.28 8.04
CA GLU A 105 -3.74 -39.04 8.67
C GLU A 105 -3.75 -40.52 8.25
N GLY A 106 -2.60 -41.02 7.77
CA GLY A 106 -2.40 -42.43 7.41
C GLY A 106 -3.05 -42.90 6.11
N LYS A 107 -3.62 -41.99 5.29
CA LYS A 107 -4.28 -42.31 4.02
C LYS A 107 -3.33 -42.16 2.83
N THR A 108 -3.61 -42.88 1.75
CA THR A 108 -2.90 -42.70 0.48
C THR A 108 -3.21 -41.32 -0.13
N PRO A 109 -2.33 -40.76 -0.99
CA PRO A 109 -2.58 -39.45 -1.62
C PRO A 109 -3.91 -39.37 -2.37
N ALA A 110 -4.34 -40.47 -3.02
CA ALA A 110 -5.61 -40.54 -3.73
C ALA A 110 -6.83 -40.58 -2.79
N GLU A 111 -6.73 -41.25 -1.63
CA GLU A 111 -7.81 -41.22 -0.63
C GLU A 111 -7.89 -39.86 0.08
N ALA A 112 -6.75 -39.19 0.23
CA ALA A 112 -6.68 -37.87 0.83
C ALA A 112 -7.30 -36.79 -0.09
N SER A 113 -7.12 -36.88 -1.41
CA SER A 113 -7.75 -35.96 -2.37
C SER A 113 -9.27 -36.10 -2.41
N GLU A 114 -9.78 -37.34 -2.38
CA GLU A 114 -11.23 -37.60 -2.31
C GLU A 114 -11.88 -37.02 -1.06
N ILE A 115 -11.22 -37.13 0.09
CA ILE A 115 -11.71 -36.54 1.35
C ILE A 115 -11.64 -35.02 1.30
N ALA A 116 -10.55 -34.45 0.79
CA ALA A 116 -10.40 -33.01 0.63
C ALA A 116 -11.47 -32.43 -0.31
N SER A 117 -11.75 -33.10 -1.43
CA SER A 117 -12.78 -32.70 -2.39
C SER A 117 -14.18 -32.69 -1.76
N LYS A 118 -14.49 -33.69 -0.92
CA LYS A 118 -15.77 -33.73 -0.19
C LYS A 118 -15.91 -32.60 0.82
N GLU A 119 -14.86 -32.31 1.59
CA GLU A 119 -14.89 -31.21 2.56
C GLU A 119 -14.95 -29.84 1.87
N LEU A 120 -14.22 -29.64 0.78
CA LEU A 120 -14.33 -28.44 -0.06
C LEU A 120 -15.78 -28.25 -0.54
N GLN A 121 -16.41 -29.31 -1.05
CA GLN A 121 -17.80 -29.23 -1.48
C GLN A 121 -18.77 -28.95 -0.33
N ALA A 122 -18.47 -29.43 0.89
CA ALA A 122 -19.27 -29.15 2.08
C ALA A 122 -19.18 -27.66 2.50
N GLU A 123 -18.03 -27.02 2.30
CA GLU A 123 -17.84 -25.58 2.54
C GLU A 123 -18.31 -24.68 1.37
N GLY A 124 -18.97 -25.26 0.36
CA GLY A 124 -19.62 -24.53 -0.73
C GLY A 124 -18.80 -24.40 -2.01
N TRP A 125 -17.65 -25.08 -2.11
CA TRP A 125 -16.89 -25.14 -3.36
C TRP A 125 -17.59 -26.02 -4.40
N ARG A 126 -17.55 -25.59 -5.66
CA ARG A 126 -18.15 -26.34 -6.77
C ARG A 126 -17.08 -27.12 -7.52
N LEU A 127 -17.23 -28.45 -7.57
CA LEU A 127 -16.41 -29.29 -8.45
C LEU A 127 -16.83 -29.08 -9.91
N LEU A 128 -15.86 -28.83 -10.77
CA LEU A 128 -16.08 -28.69 -12.21
C LEU A 128 -16.05 -30.07 -12.89
N GLU A 129 -17.01 -30.30 -13.79
CA GLU A 129 -17.08 -31.52 -14.59
C GLU A 129 -15.90 -31.62 -15.57
N GLU A 130 -15.55 -32.84 -16.01
CA GLU A 130 -14.48 -33.08 -17.00
C GLU A 130 -14.74 -32.38 -18.34
N SER A 131 -16.01 -32.16 -18.69
CA SER A 131 -16.41 -31.53 -19.94
C SER A 131 -16.35 -30.01 -19.91
N ASP A 132 -16.12 -29.38 -18.75
CA ASP A 132 -16.10 -27.93 -18.61
C ASP A 132 -14.76 -27.34 -19.10
N PRO A 133 -14.76 -26.44 -20.11
CA PRO A 133 -13.54 -25.79 -20.59
C PRO A 133 -12.78 -25.02 -19.50
N GLN A 134 -13.47 -24.55 -18.46
CA GLN A 134 -12.84 -23.85 -17.33
C GLN A 134 -11.93 -24.76 -16.52
N ARG A 135 -12.26 -26.06 -16.43
CA ARG A 135 -11.40 -27.05 -15.75
C ARG A 135 -10.07 -27.21 -16.48
N GLY A 136 -10.10 -27.29 -17.82
CA GLY A 136 -8.87 -27.40 -18.63
C GLY A 136 -7.92 -26.21 -18.44
N GLN A 137 -8.46 -24.99 -18.33
CA GLN A 137 -7.67 -23.79 -18.04
C GLN A 137 -7.08 -23.82 -16.62
N ALA A 138 -7.86 -24.25 -15.63
CA ALA A 138 -7.39 -24.40 -14.26
C ALA A 138 -6.27 -25.43 -14.13
N VAL A 139 -6.40 -26.59 -14.80
CA VAL A 139 -5.37 -27.64 -14.85
C VAL A 139 -4.09 -27.11 -15.50
N ALA A 140 -4.19 -26.44 -16.66
CA ALA A 140 -3.02 -25.87 -17.34
C ALA A 140 -2.29 -24.81 -16.49
N SER A 141 -3.05 -23.99 -15.76
CA SER A 141 -2.48 -23.02 -14.83
C SER A 141 -1.77 -23.71 -13.65
N ALA A 142 -2.37 -24.75 -13.09
CA ALA A 142 -1.77 -25.52 -11.99
C ALA A 142 -0.50 -26.25 -12.45
N ASP A 143 -0.53 -26.88 -13.64
CA ASP A 143 0.62 -27.57 -14.24
C ASP A 143 1.80 -26.63 -14.45
N LYS A 144 1.56 -25.41 -14.93
CA LYS A 144 2.60 -24.40 -15.09
C LYS A 144 3.28 -24.08 -13.75
N ILE A 145 2.50 -23.93 -12.68
CA ILE A 145 3.05 -23.61 -11.36
C ILE A 145 3.88 -24.78 -10.82
N ILE A 146 3.36 -26.01 -10.93
CA ILE A 146 3.99 -27.23 -10.39
C ILE A 146 5.26 -27.61 -11.17
N GLN A 147 5.22 -27.51 -12.50
CA GLN A 147 6.32 -27.96 -13.36
C GLN A 147 7.37 -26.87 -13.64
N VAL A 148 6.93 -25.63 -13.88
CA VAL A 148 7.81 -24.56 -14.41
C VAL A 148 8.24 -23.59 -13.32
N GLU A 149 7.33 -23.16 -12.46
CA GLU A 149 7.64 -22.13 -11.46
C GLU A 149 8.29 -22.71 -10.20
N THR A 150 7.90 -23.93 -9.81
CA THR A 150 8.38 -24.59 -8.58
C THR A 150 9.32 -25.77 -8.84
N GLU A 151 9.36 -26.30 -10.07
CA GLU A 151 10.16 -27.47 -10.49
C GLU A 151 10.01 -28.70 -9.56
N GLU A 152 8.88 -28.84 -8.85
CA GLU A 152 8.73 -29.84 -7.79
C GLU A 152 8.38 -31.24 -8.32
N PHE A 153 7.66 -31.34 -9.45
CA PHE A 153 7.25 -32.62 -10.03
C PHE A 153 7.44 -32.64 -11.55
N LYS A 154 7.79 -33.81 -12.08
CA LYS A 154 7.85 -34.07 -13.53
C LYS A 154 6.51 -34.57 -14.05
N LEU A 155 6.31 -34.43 -15.36
CA LEU A 155 5.14 -34.95 -16.06
C LEU A 155 4.96 -36.46 -15.77
N GLY A 156 3.82 -36.85 -15.21
CA GLY A 156 3.49 -38.23 -14.86
C GLY A 156 3.71 -38.63 -13.39
N GLU A 157 4.25 -37.74 -12.55
CA GLU A 157 4.42 -37.98 -11.10
C GLU A 157 3.20 -37.59 -10.26
N TYR A 158 2.18 -36.98 -10.87
CA TYR A 158 0.95 -36.52 -10.22
C TYR A 158 -0.28 -36.69 -11.13
N GLN A 159 -1.48 -36.67 -10.53
CA GLN A 159 -2.78 -36.73 -11.23
C GLN A 159 -3.52 -35.39 -11.05
N THR A 160 -4.21 -34.94 -12.09
CA THR A 160 -4.97 -33.67 -12.18
C THR A 160 -6.47 -33.87 -12.34
#